data_AF-A0A0F8ABV1-F1
#
_entry.id   AF-A0A0F8ABV1-F1
#
_cell.length_a   1.000
_cell.length_b   1.000
_cell.length_c   1.000
_cell.angle_alpha   90.00
_cell.angle_beta   90.00
_cell.angle_gamma   90.00
#
_symmetry.space_group_name_H-M   'P 1'
#
loop_
_entity.id
_entity.type
_entity.pdbx_description
1 polymer ?
#
loop_
_entity_poly.entity_id
_entity_poly.type
_entity_poly.pdbx_seq_one_letter_code
_entity_poly.pdbx_strand_id
1 'polypeptide(L)'
;MESPEVTFTLAYIVFSFCFVCAPNEFRSAGLTIQNLFSSWLGSEDVGFTQYHIRRTSITVLVHSALPLGYYMGMCIAAPEKKLGYIHQVSDSWRAFLLLSLCLQLASWTLVIYWSRSHWNNHPISQALQAHIQPSHPSWGSVAANMNTEFRRIDKFATGVPGARVIVTDNWVLKVTTYHVYMALQSECHVTVTESQQHQLSPDLASPAQILTFRVGSINPAVKPFDIRLNSTEYPELREKLHVPIRNSANVVIGHTISELFLETFRAQVDLNQPYILPSGQEIEPCIGCMQVPANTKLVRLCHIEGSDDDSECQQCFCRPMWCLSCLGRWFASRQDQQRPETWLSSRVPCPTCRAKFCILDICIVR
;
A
#
# COMPACT_ATOMS: atom_id res chain seq x y z
N MET A 1 20.36 34.41 -25.74
CA MET A 1 20.86 34.34 -24.35
C MET A 1 19.62 34.24 -23.48
N GLU A 2 19.39 33.11 -22.82
CA GLU A 2 18.21 32.96 -21.96
C GLU A 2 18.26 34.03 -20.87
N SER A 3 17.17 34.78 -20.69
CA SER A 3 17.11 35.81 -19.65
C SER A 3 17.20 35.12 -18.28
N PRO A 4 18.09 35.55 -17.37
CA PRO A 4 18.31 34.91 -16.07
C PRO A 4 17.01 34.77 -15.25
N GLU A 5 16.07 35.68 -15.45
CA GLU A 5 14.73 35.68 -14.87
C GLU A 5 13.91 34.43 -15.24
N VAL A 6 13.94 34.02 -16.51
CA VAL A 6 13.16 32.89 -17.03
C VAL A 6 13.76 31.59 -16.50
N THR A 7 15.08 31.48 -16.50
CA THR A 7 15.79 30.32 -15.93
C THR A 7 15.50 30.19 -14.42
N PHE A 8 15.57 31.30 -13.67
CA PHE A 8 15.24 31.30 -12.24
C PHE A 8 13.78 30.91 -12.00
N THR A 9 12.84 31.47 -12.78
CA THR A 9 11.41 31.17 -12.66
C THR A 9 11.13 29.69 -12.87
N LEU A 10 11.67 29.10 -13.94
CA LEU A 10 11.50 27.69 -14.24
C LEU A 10 12.10 26.80 -13.14
N ALA A 11 13.32 27.12 -12.70
CA ALA A 11 13.96 26.40 -11.61
C ALA A 11 13.15 26.48 -10.31
N TYR A 12 12.60 27.64 -9.98
CA TYR A 12 11.81 27.85 -8.76
C TYR A 12 10.46 27.13 -8.82
N ILE A 13 9.80 27.08 -9.98
CA ILE A 13 8.56 26.32 -10.18
C ILE A 13 8.83 24.83 -9.96
N VAL A 14 9.88 24.29 -10.58
CA VAL A 14 10.28 22.88 -10.39
C VAL A 14 10.60 22.62 -8.93
N PHE A 15 11.40 23.48 -8.29
CA PHE A 15 11.71 23.38 -6.87
C PHE A 15 10.44 23.38 -6.00
N SER A 16 9.52 24.32 -6.22
CA SER A 16 8.28 24.45 -5.44
C SER A 16 7.39 23.22 -5.62
N PHE A 17 7.25 22.74 -6.86
CA PHE A 17 6.50 21.52 -7.15
C PHE A 17 7.10 20.30 -6.45
N CYS A 18 8.42 20.11 -6.58
CA CYS A 18 9.12 19.01 -5.91
C CYS A 18 9.11 19.14 -4.39
N PHE A 19 9.16 20.35 -3.83
CA PHE A 19 9.07 20.56 -2.39
C PHE A 19 7.67 20.20 -1.84
N VAL A 20 6.62 20.54 -2.57
CA VAL A 20 5.22 20.23 -2.17
C VAL A 20 4.87 18.76 -2.38
N CYS A 21 5.26 18.17 -3.50
CA CYS A 21 4.98 16.77 -3.84
C CYS A 21 5.96 15.79 -3.19
N ALA A 22 7.16 16.25 -2.82
CA ALA A 22 8.23 15.49 -2.19
C ALA A 22 8.54 14.14 -2.88
N PRO A 23 9.05 14.15 -4.13
CA PRO A 23 9.47 12.93 -4.80
C PRO A 23 10.65 12.26 -4.06
N ASN A 24 11.03 11.05 -4.48
CA ASN A 24 12.03 10.22 -3.77
C ASN A 24 13.36 10.97 -3.55
N GLU A 25 13.76 11.80 -4.50
CA GLU A 25 15.01 12.56 -4.49
C GLU A 25 15.00 13.62 -3.40
N PHE A 26 13.91 14.41 -3.29
CA PHE A 26 13.76 15.42 -2.24
C PHE A 26 13.66 14.78 -0.85
N ARG A 27 13.00 13.61 -0.76
CA ARG A 27 12.97 12.83 0.47
C ARG A 27 14.36 12.36 0.89
N SER A 28 15.12 11.81 -0.05
CA SER A 28 16.47 11.30 0.19
C SER A 28 17.45 12.43 0.54
N ALA A 29 17.26 13.62 -0.04
CA ALA A 29 18.02 14.82 0.28
C ALA A 29 17.64 15.48 1.61
N GLY A 30 16.60 15.00 2.30
CA GLY A 30 16.14 15.58 3.56
C GLY A 30 15.31 16.87 3.40
N LEU A 31 14.90 17.23 2.18
CA LEU A 31 14.17 18.46 1.87
C LEU A 31 12.66 18.29 2.06
N THR A 32 12.26 17.81 3.23
CA THR A 32 10.86 17.62 3.61
C THR A 32 10.54 18.41 4.87
N ILE A 33 9.27 18.79 5.06
CA ILE A 33 8.82 19.49 6.28
C ILE A 33 9.16 18.68 7.53
N GLN A 34 9.04 17.34 7.46
CA GLN A 34 9.34 16.46 8.58
C GLN A 34 10.80 16.54 9.01
N ASN A 35 11.72 16.59 8.05
CA ASN A 35 13.15 16.62 8.33
C ASN A 35 13.61 18.01 8.75
N LEU A 36 13.16 19.05 8.03
CA LEU A 36 13.52 20.45 8.30
C LEU A 36 13.05 20.93 9.69
N PHE A 37 11.90 20.45 10.16
CA PHE A 37 11.30 20.83 11.44
C PHE A 37 11.26 19.68 12.46
N SER A 38 12.11 18.67 12.29
CA SER A 38 12.16 17.45 13.12
C SER A 38 12.24 17.75 14.63
N SER A 39 13.06 18.74 15.02
CA SER A 39 13.23 19.17 16.42
C SER A 39 11.95 19.71 17.06
N TRP A 40 11.09 20.39 16.28
CA TRP A 40 9.85 20.98 16.78
C TRP A 40 8.66 20.02 16.69
N LEU A 41 8.64 19.18 15.65
CA LEU A 41 7.63 18.15 15.46
C LEU A 41 7.69 17.09 16.56
N GLY A 42 8.91 16.71 16.99
CA GLY A 42 9.13 15.61 17.90
C GLY A 42 8.99 14.26 17.19
N SER A 43 8.65 13.21 17.96
CA SER A 43 8.52 11.85 17.43
C SER A 43 7.06 11.47 17.22
N GLU A 44 6.77 10.93 16.03
CA GLU A 44 5.47 10.37 15.67
C GLU A 44 5.10 9.17 16.57
N ASP A 45 6.09 8.35 16.93
CA ASP A 45 5.89 7.19 17.81
C ASP A 45 5.57 7.60 19.25
N VAL A 46 6.05 8.76 19.70
CA VAL A 46 5.71 9.28 21.04
C VAL A 46 4.28 9.84 21.05
N GLY A 47 3.85 10.56 20.02
CA GLY A 47 2.53 11.19 20.01
C GLY A 47 2.01 11.47 18.62
N PHE A 48 1.44 10.44 17.99
CA PHE A 48 0.90 10.48 16.63
C PHE A 48 0.00 11.68 16.35
N THR A 49 -1.04 11.89 17.17
CA THR A 49 -2.00 12.98 16.94
C THR A 49 -1.33 14.36 17.02
N GLN A 50 -0.55 14.60 18.09
CA GLN A 50 0.07 15.91 18.31
C GLN A 50 1.17 16.20 17.29
N TYR A 51 1.93 15.17 16.90
CA TYR A 51 2.92 15.24 15.83
C TYR A 51 2.26 15.69 14.52
N HIS A 52 1.14 15.07 14.13
CA HIS A 52 0.46 15.43 12.89
C HIS A 52 -0.24 16.78 12.93
N ILE A 53 -0.79 17.21 14.07
CA ILE A 53 -1.33 18.58 14.23
C ILE A 53 -0.24 19.63 13.99
N ARG A 54 0.93 19.44 14.60
CA ARG A 54 2.09 20.34 14.39
C ARG A 54 2.56 20.29 12.94
N ARG A 55 2.67 19.09 12.37
CA ARG A 55 3.10 18.87 10.99
C ARG A 55 2.21 19.58 9.99
N THR A 56 0.90 19.33 10.01
CA THR A 56 -0.02 19.96 9.06
C THR A 56 -0.05 21.48 9.23
N SER A 57 0.07 21.98 10.46
CA SER A 57 0.14 23.42 10.72
C SER A 57 1.40 24.06 10.12
N ILE A 58 2.59 23.46 10.31
CA ILE A 58 3.83 23.95 9.66
C ILE A 58 3.72 23.85 8.15
N THR A 59 3.26 22.72 7.63
CA THR A 59 3.15 22.50 6.18
C THR A 59 2.32 23.61 5.55
N VAL A 60 1.19 23.99 6.16
CA VAL A 60 0.37 25.12 5.70
C VAL A 60 1.19 26.42 5.66
N LEU A 61 1.89 26.78 6.75
CA LEU A 61 2.68 28.02 6.85
C LEU A 61 3.87 28.08 5.89
N VAL A 62 4.55 26.95 5.68
CA VAL A 62 5.73 26.88 4.83
C VAL A 62 5.34 26.87 3.36
N HIS A 63 4.31 26.09 2.98
CA HIS A 63 3.85 26.04 1.60
C HIS A 63 3.18 27.36 1.18
N SER A 64 2.48 28.05 2.10
CA SER A 64 1.94 29.40 1.83
C SER A 64 3.03 30.46 1.67
N ALA A 65 4.24 30.21 2.16
CA ALA A 65 5.37 31.14 2.05
C ALA A 65 6.12 31.00 0.71
N LEU A 66 5.86 29.95 -0.08
CA LEU A 66 6.54 29.73 -1.37
C LEU A 66 6.39 30.90 -2.36
N PRO A 67 5.22 31.55 -2.52
CA PRO A 67 5.11 32.74 -3.38
C PRO A 67 5.94 33.92 -2.89
N LEU A 68 6.05 34.11 -1.57
CA LEU A 68 6.90 35.16 -1.00
C LEU A 68 8.38 34.84 -1.21
N GLY A 69 8.78 33.58 -1.06
CA GLY A 69 10.12 33.10 -1.39
C GLY A 69 10.49 33.34 -2.86
N TYR A 70 9.53 33.16 -3.77
CA TYR A 70 9.71 33.48 -5.19
C TYR A 70 9.96 34.98 -5.39
N TYR A 71 9.16 35.84 -4.78
CA TYR A 71 9.33 37.29 -4.86
C TYR A 71 10.72 37.72 -4.36
N MET A 72 11.15 37.18 -3.20
CA MET A 72 12.48 37.46 -2.63
C MET A 72 13.60 36.98 -3.55
N GLY A 73 13.49 35.77 -4.11
CA GLY A 73 14.47 35.24 -5.05
C GLY A 73 14.56 36.07 -6.34
N MET A 74 13.44 36.54 -6.86
CA MET A 74 13.38 37.42 -8.02
C MET A 74 14.03 38.80 -7.76
N CYS A 75 14.00 39.30 -6.52
CA CYS A 75 14.74 40.52 -6.17
C CYS A 75 16.26 40.37 -6.37
N ILE A 76 16.78 39.14 -6.27
CA ILE A 76 18.20 38.82 -6.43
C ILE A 76 18.50 38.45 -7.89
N ALA A 77 17.63 37.65 -8.51
CA ALA A 77 17.82 37.14 -9.88
C ALA A 77 17.60 38.19 -10.98
N ALA A 78 16.80 39.23 -10.69
CA ALA A 78 16.43 40.29 -11.62
C ALA A 78 16.59 41.69 -11.00
N PRO A 79 17.82 42.11 -10.63
CA PRO A 79 18.05 43.41 -10.00
C PRO A 79 17.60 44.60 -10.88
N GLU A 80 17.61 44.43 -12.20
CA GLU A 80 17.15 45.42 -13.19
C GLU A 80 15.67 45.79 -13.02
N LYS A 81 14.84 44.89 -12.49
CA LYS A 81 13.42 45.14 -12.22
C LYS A 81 13.17 45.99 -10.98
N LYS A 82 14.23 46.31 -10.21
CA LYS A 82 14.16 47.15 -8.99
C LYS A 82 13.09 46.68 -7.99
N LEU A 83 12.86 45.36 -7.91
CA LEU A 83 11.82 44.75 -7.08
C LEU A 83 11.96 45.07 -5.57
N GLY A 84 13.18 45.35 -5.11
CA GLY A 84 13.44 45.77 -3.73
C GLY A 84 12.90 47.18 -3.39
N TYR A 85 12.66 48.03 -4.38
CA TYR A 85 12.10 49.37 -4.19
C TYR A 85 10.61 49.36 -4.47
N ILE A 86 9.80 48.93 -3.49
CA ILE A 86 8.34 48.68 -3.61
C ILE A 86 7.60 49.82 -4.36
N HIS A 87 7.99 51.08 -4.15
CA HIS A 87 7.39 52.27 -4.80
C HIS A 87 7.73 52.47 -6.29
N GLN A 88 8.73 51.75 -6.82
CA GLN A 88 9.15 51.80 -8.23
C GLN A 88 8.79 50.50 -8.99
N VAL A 89 8.26 49.50 -8.29
CA VAL A 89 7.85 48.21 -8.86
C VAL A 89 6.60 48.37 -9.73
N SER A 90 6.47 47.58 -10.79
CA SER A 90 5.26 47.56 -11.62
C SER A 90 4.03 47.07 -10.86
N ASP A 91 2.84 47.49 -11.31
CA ASP A 91 1.58 47.17 -10.63
C ASP A 91 1.34 45.65 -10.51
N SER A 92 1.76 44.86 -11.51
CA SER A 92 1.65 43.40 -11.48
C SER A 92 2.47 42.77 -10.35
N TRP A 93 3.71 43.22 -10.15
CA TRP A 93 4.58 42.71 -9.08
C TRP A 93 4.14 43.19 -7.70
N ARG A 94 3.56 44.40 -7.61
CA ARG A 94 2.93 44.88 -6.36
C ARG A 94 1.72 44.03 -6.00
N ALA A 95 0.84 43.75 -6.97
CA ALA A 95 -0.32 42.88 -6.76
C ALA A 95 0.12 41.47 -6.34
N PHE A 96 1.15 40.90 -6.97
CA PHE A 96 1.72 39.61 -6.60
C PHE A 96 2.26 39.59 -5.16
N LEU A 97 3.03 40.61 -4.76
CA LEU A 97 3.54 40.74 -3.40
C LEU A 97 2.40 40.86 -2.39
N LEU A 98 1.42 41.71 -2.65
CA LEU A 98 0.25 41.89 -1.78
C LEU A 98 -0.52 40.58 -1.61
N LEU A 99 -0.79 39.85 -2.71
CA LEU A 99 -1.46 38.56 -2.65
C LEU A 99 -0.66 37.53 -1.86
N SER A 100 0.66 37.48 -2.06
CA SER A 100 1.56 36.57 -1.34
C SER A 100 1.59 36.87 0.17
N LEU A 101 1.62 38.16 0.54
CA LEU A 101 1.53 38.60 1.94
C LEU A 101 0.17 38.28 2.55
N CYS A 102 -0.93 38.55 1.83
CA CYS A 102 -2.28 38.21 2.29
C CYS A 102 -2.43 36.71 2.51
N LEU A 103 -1.91 35.86 1.60
CA LEU A 103 -1.91 34.41 1.75
C LEU A 103 -1.13 33.98 3.00
N GLN A 104 0.06 34.55 3.21
CA GLN A 104 0.86 34.22 4.37
C GLN A 104 0.20 34.67 5.67
N LEU A 105 -0.35 35.89 5.72
CA LEU A 105 -1.08 36.39 6.88
C LEU A 105 -2.33 35.54 7.16
N ALA A 106 -3.08 35.14 6.14
CA ALA A 106 -4.22 34.25 6.28
C ALA A 106 -3.82 32.87 6.83
N SER A 107 -2.67 32.33 6.41
CA SER A 107 -2.15 31.06 6.94
C SER A 107 -1.79 31.18 8.44
N TRP A 108 -1.18 32.29 8.85
CA TRP A 108 -0.87 32.57 10.25
C TRP A 108 -2.12 32.76 11.09
N THR A 109 -3.10 33.53 10.62
CA THR A 109 -4.36 33.73 11.34
C THR A 109 -5.12 32.41 11.48
N LEU A 110 -5.09 31.54 10.47
CA LEU A 110 -5.66 30.20 10.51
C LEU A 110 -5.00 29.31 11.56
N VAL A 111 -3.67 29.25 11.61
CA VAL A 111 -2.94 28.44 12.61
C VAL A 111 -3.14 28.99 14.01
N ILE A 112 -3.14 30.32 14.18
CA ILE A 112 -3.46 30.96 15.47
C ILE A 112 -4.88 30.61 15.89
N TYR A 113 -5.85 30.69 14.97
CA TYR A 113 -7.24 30.29 15.22
C TYR A 113 -7.35 28.84 15.67
N TRP A 114 -6.63 27.90 15.04
CA TRP A 114 -6.57 26.51 15.49
C TRP A 114 -5.99 26.40 16.90
N SER A 115 -4.90 27.10 17.20
CA SER A 115 -4.21 27.00 18.49
C SER A 115 -5.01 27.56 19.69
N ARG A 116 -5.88 28.56 19.47
CA ARG A 116 -6.58 29.30 20.54
C ARG A 116 -7.50 28.47 21.43
N SER A 117 -8.04 27.36 20.92
CA SER A 117 -8.94 26.49 21.67
C SER A 117 -8.33 25.11 21.87
N HIS A 118 -7.06 25.04 22.29
CA HIS A 118 -6.30 23.79 22.45
C HIS A 118 -6.39 22.88 21.22
N TRP A 119 -6.37 23.46 20.01
CA TRP A 119 -6.49 22.72 18.75
C TRP A 119 -7.86 22.10 18.46
N ASN A 120 -8.92 22.39 19.23
CA ASN A 120 -10.27 21.85 18.99
C ASN A 120 -10.79 22.11 17.57
N ASN A 121 -10.44 23.26 16.99
CA ASN A 121 -10.86 23.68 15.65
C ASN A 121 -9.95 23.15 14.54
N HIS A 122 -8.87 22.45 14.89
CA HIS A 122 -7.96 21.85 13.91
C HIS A 122 -8.66 20.67 13.21
N PRO A 123 -8.49 20.48 11.88
CA PRO A 123 -9.18 19.42 11.14
C PRO A 123 -8.99 18.01 11.73
N ILE A 124 -7.78 17.69 12.21
CA ILE A 124 -7.48 16.40 12.88
C ILE A 124 -8.31 16.24 14.16
N SER A 125 -8.41 17.29 14.98
CA SER A 125 -9.20 17.25 16.22
C SER A 125 -10.70 17.15 15.93
N GLN A 126 -11.19 17.83 14.90
CA GLN A 126 -12.57 17.67 14.43
C GLN A 126 -12.86 16.26 13.89
N ALA A 127 -11.91 15.66 13.15
CA ALA A 127 -12.05 14.27 12.71
C ALA A 127 -12.15 13.31 13.91
N LEU A 128 -11.33 13.52 14.95
CA LEU A 128 -11.40 12.74 16.19
C LEU A 128 -12.71 12.94 16.97
N GLN A 129 -13.34 14.11 16.87
CA GLN A 129 -14.65 14.35 17.51
C GLN A 129 -15.74 13.45 16.93
N ALA A 130 -15.63 13.04 15.66
CA ALA A 130 -16.58 12.10 15.06
C ALA A 130 -16.55 10.72 15.72
N HIS A 131 -15.48 10.39 16.46
CA HIS A 131 -15.26 9.09 17.11
C HIS A 131 -15.40 9.15 18.64
N ILE A 132 -16.04 10.20 19.17
CA ILE A 132 -16.33 10.29 20.61
C ILE A 132 -17.32 9.19 21.00
N GLN A 133 -16.96 8.43 22.02
CA GLN A 133 -17.75 7.35 22.60
C GLN A 133 -17.94 7.59 24.11
N PRO A 134 -18.91 6.94 24.78
CA PRO A 134 -19.12 7.11 26.22
C PRO A 134 -17.88 6.82 27.07
N SER A 135 -17.02 5.90 26.63
CA SER A 135 -15.73 5.57 27.26
C SER A 135 -14.66 6.67 27.08
N HIS A 136 -14.81 7.53 26.07
CA HIS A 136 -13.86 8.56 25.67
C HIS A 136 -14.61 9.88 25.37
N PRO A 137 -14.96 10.66 26.42
CA PRO A 137 -15.90 11.77 26.32
C PRO A 137 -15.35 13.03 25.59
N SER A 138 -14.08 13.02 25.19
CA SER A 138 -13.44 14.14 24.49
C SER A 138 -12.56 13.64 23.34
N TRP A 139 -12.35 14.48 22.33
CA TRP A 139 -11.39 14.17 21.26
C TRP A 139 -9.98 13.95 21.81
N GLY A 140 -9.61 14.62 22.92
CA GLY A 140 -8.34 14.43 23.60
C GLY A 140 -8.19 13.03 24.21
N SER A 141 -9.27 12.47 24.78
CA SER A 141 -9.27 11.07 25.25
C SER A 141 -9.18 10.07 24.09
N VAL A 142 -9.86 10.33 22.96
CA VAL A 142 -9.75 9.51 21.74
C VAL A 142 -8.31 9.58 21.20
N ALA A 143 -7.71 10.77 21.16
CA ALA A 143 -6.31 10.96 20.76
C ALA A 143 -5.33 10.20 21.66
N ALA A 144 -5.52 10.23 22.98
CA ALA A 144 -4.68 9.52 23.93
C ALA A 144 -4.76 8.00 23.76
N ASN A 145 -5.96 7.47 23.52
CA ASN A 145 -6.18 6.06 23.21
C ASN A 145 -5.48 5.67 21.90
N MET A 146 -5.72 6.43 20.82
CA MET A 146 -5.06 6.24 19.52
C MET A 146 -3.53 6.29 19.63
N ASN A 147 -2.98 7.25 20.38
CA ASN A 147 -1.53 7.33 20.59
C ASN A 147 -0.97 6.10 21.34
N THR A 148 -1.72 5.57 22.29
CA THR A 148 -1.32 4.36 23.04
C THR A 148 -1.33 3.14 22.13
N GLU A 149 -2.33 3.04 21.26
CA GLU A 149 -2.46 1.98 20.27
C GLU A 149 -1.39 2.08 19.19
N PHE A 150 -1.12 3.29 18.69
CA PHE A 150 -0.08 3.54 17.68
C PHE A 150 1.32 3.17 18.17
N ARG A 151 1.59 3.23 19.47
CA ARG A 151 2.88 2.81 20.06
C ARG A 151 3.10 1.31 20.03
N ARG A 152 2.07 0.50 19.78
CA ARG A 152 2.20 -0.96 19.68
C ARG A 152 3.03 -1.31 18.45
N ILE A 153 3.85 -2.35 18.59
CA ILE A 153 4.69 -2.89 17.51
C ILE A 153 3.80 -3.54 16.45
N ASP A 154 2.68 -4.11 16.89
CA ASP A 154 1.74 -4.84 16.06
C ASP A 154 0.82 -3.90 15.26
N LYS A 155 1.39 -3.21 14.28
CA LYS A 155 0.67 -2.33 13.35
C LYS A 155 1.16 -2.56 11.93
N PHE A 156 0.23 -2.57 10.98
CA PHE A 156 0.59 -2.54 9.57
C PHE A 156 0.84 -1.08 9.15
N ALA A 157 1.94 -0.81 8.47
CA ALA A 157 2.25 0.51 7.96
C ALA A 157 2.96 0.41 6.60
N THR A 158 2.39 1.04 5.57
CA THR A 158 2.97 1.08 4.22
C THR A 158 3.03 2.51 3.70
N GLY A 159 4.05 2.80 2.88
CA GLY A 159 4.32 4.13 2.34
C GLY A 159 5.26 4.96 3.23
N VAL A 160 5.47 6.20 2.83
CA VAL A 160 6.46 7.07 3.49
C VAL A 160 5.86 7.91 4.62
N PRO A 161 6.65 8.36 5.62
CA PRO A 161 6.12 9.07 6.79
C PRO A 161 5.22 10.29 6.49
N GLY A 162 5.41 10.94 5.33
CA GLY A 162 4.55 12.04 4.86
C GLY A 162 3.26 11.61 4.14
N ALA A 163 3.21 10.40 3.61
CA ALA A 163 2.13 9.83 2.84
C ALA A 163 2.10 8.31 3.03
N ARG A 164 1.39 7.83 4.06
CA ARG A 164 1.34 6.41 4.43
C ARG A 164 -0.03 5.98 4.90
N VAL A 165 -0.26 4.68 4.79
CA VAL A 165 -1.44 3.97 5.31
C VAL A 165 -0.99 3.21 6.54
N ILE A 166 -1.71 3.37 7.64
CA ILE A 166 -1.44 2.68 8.90
C ILE A 166 -2.72 1.98 9.33
N VAL A 167 -2.62 0.71 9.69
CA VAL A 167 -3.70 -0.06 10.29
C VAL A 167 -3.23 -0.59 11.64
N THR A 168 -3.94 -0.18 12.69
CA THR A 168 -3.78 -0.68 14.06
C THR A 168 -5.01 -1.49 14.44
N ASP A 169 -5.05 -2.11 15.62
CA ASP A 169 -6.15 -2.96 16.09
C ASP A 169 -7.57 -2.39 15.83
N ASN A 170 -7.75 -1.09 16.08
CA ASN A 170 -9.02 -0.38 15.98
C ASN A 170 -9.04 0.69 14.89
N TRP A 171 -7.93 1.10 14.31
CA TRP A 171 -7.89 2.25 13.40
C TRP A 171 -7.38 1.91 12.01
N VAL A 172 -8.05 2.46 11.00
CA VAL A 172 -7.53 2.60 9.64
C VAL A 172 -7.21 4.07 9.42
N LEU A 173 -5.94 4.37 9.22
CA LEU A 173 -5.42 5.73 9.11
C LEU A 173 -4.78 5.93 7.74
N LYS A 174 -5.09 7.06 7.09
CA LYS A 174 -4.39 7.51 5.89
C LYS A 174 -3.80 8.89 6.14
N VAL A 175 -2.48 8.93 6.16
CA VAL A 175 -1.70 10.15 6.31
C VAL A 175 -1.42 10.72 4.92
N THR A 176 -1.71 12.00 4.72
CA THR A 176 -1.35 12.78 3.52
C THR A 176 -0.64 14.06 3.93
N THR A 177 -0.19 14.86 2.95
CA THR A 177 0.52 16.13 3.18
C THR A 177 -0.27 17.10 4.08
N TYR A 178 -1.59 17.21 3.87
CA TYR A 178 -2.44 18.19 4.57
C TYR A 178 -3.50 17.58 5.47
N HIS A 179 -3.83 16.30 5.28
CA HIS A 179 -4.93 15.65 5.99
C HIS A 179 -4.49 14.32 6.60
N VAL A 180 -5.12 13.96 7.71
CA VAL A 180 -5.07 12.61 8.27
C VAL A 180 -6.50 12.11 8.29
N TYR A 181 -6.78 11.11 7.46
CA TYR A 181 -8.06 10.43 7.45
C TYR A 181 -8.04 9.30 8.47
N MET A 182 -9.16 9.10 9.14
CA MET A 182 -9.29 8.16 10.25
C MET A 182 -10.64 7.47 10.13
N ALA A 183 -10.65 6.17 10.34
CA ALA A 183 -11.86 5.39 10.50
C ALA A 183 -11.61 4.30 11.56
N LEU A 184 -12.62 4.03 12.37
CA LEU A 184 -12.60 2.88 13.28
C LEU A 184 -12.85 1.60 12.47
N GLN A 185 -12.07 0.55 12.72
CA GLN A 185 -12.23 -0.76 12.11
C GLN A 185 -13.65 -1.29 12.34
N SER A 186 -14.15 -1.23 13.57
CA SER A 186 -15.51 -1.69 13.91
C SER A 186 -16.65 -0.97 13.17
N GLU A 187 -16.40 0.22 12.63
CA GLU A 187 -17.38 1.07 11.95
C GLU A 187 -17.07 1.25 10.47
N CYS A 188 -16.07 0.56 9.93
CA CYS A 188 -15.65 0.72 8.55
C CYS A 188 -16.03 -0.49 7.69
N HIS A 189 -16.11 -0.25 6.38
CA HIS A 189 -16.13 -1.27 5.37
C HIS A 189 -15.06 -0.94 4.34
N VAL A 190 -14.30 -1.96 3.95
CA VAL A 190 -13.21 -1.82 2.99
C VAL A 190 -13.64 -2.50 1.70
N THR A 191 -13.64 -1.76 0.59
CA THR A 191 -14.01 -2.29 -0.72
C THR A 191 -12.86 -2.12 -1.69
N VAL A 192 -12.45 -3.18 -2.39
CA VAL A 192 -11.46 -3.04 -3.48
C VAL A 192 -12.14 -2.41 -4.69
N THR A 193 -11.67 -1.24 -5.10
CA THR A 193 -12.27 -0.44 -6.18
C THR A 193 -11.47 -0.46 -7.47
N GLU A 194 -10.17 -0.74 -7.40
CA GLU A 194 -9.31 -0.74 -8.58
C GLU A 194 -8.10 -1.66 -8.41
N SER A 195 -7.63 -2.20 -9.52
CA SER A 195 -6.37 -2.94 -9.63
C SER A 195 -5.62 -2.46 -10.87
N GLN A 196 -4.49 -1.79 -10.69
CA GLN A 196 -3.64 -1.30 -11.78
C GLN A 196 -2.32 -2.06 -11.81
N GLN A 197 -1.95 -2.64 -12.96
CA GLN A 197 -0.62 -3.23 -13.15
C GLN A 197 0.33 -2.18 -13.74
N HIS A 198 1.46 -1.95 -13.07
CA HIS A 198 2.56 -1.15 -13.62
C HIS A 198 3.66 -2.09 -14.12
N GLN A 199 3.86 -2.12 -15.45
CA GLN A 199 4.95 -2.87 -16.08
C GLN A 199 6.31 -2.16 -15.98
N LEU A 200 6.32 -0.89 -15.58
CA LEU A 200 7.52 -0.04 -15.52
C LEU A 200 7.63 0.55 -14.11
N SER A 201 8.11 -0.26 -13.16
CA SER A 201 8.63 0.26 -11.88
C SER A 201 10.15 0.08 -11.90
N PRO A 202 10.96 1.15 -11.92
CA PRO A 202 12.41 1.05 -12.05
C PRO A 202 13.10 0.28 -10.90
N ASP A 203 12.41 0.12 -9.76
CA ASP A 203 12.95 -0.54 -8.56
C ASP A 203 12.49 -2.01 -8.37
N LEU A 204 11.58 -2.55 -9.19
CA LEU A 204 11.04 -3.91 -9.00
C LEU A 204 11.30 -4.79 -10.23
N ALA A 205 11.98 -5.92 -10.02
CA ALA A 205 12.25 -6.95 -11.03
C ALA A 205 10.99 -7.69 -11.53
N SER A 206 9.82 -7.40 -10.96
CA SER A 206 8.52 -7.99 -11.30
C SER A 206 7.45 -6.90 -11.49
N PRO A 207 6.46 -7.11 -12.38
CA PRO A 207 5.36 -6.16 -12.57
C PRO A 207 4.64 -5.90 -11.24
N ALA A 208 4.61 -4.63 -10.82
CA ALA A 208 4.00 -4.23 -9.56
C ALA A 208 2.52 -3.96 -9.79
N GLN A 209 1.66 -4.73 -9.13
CA GLN A 209 0.22 -4.48 -9.14
C GLN A 209 -0.12 -3.60 -7.92
N ILE A 210 -0.75 -2.46 -8.18
CA ILE A 210 -1.23 -1.55 -7.15
C ILE A 210 -2.73 -1.73 -7.01
N LEU A 211 -3.16 -2.06 -5.80
CA LEU A 211 -4.56 -2.21 -5.43
C LEU A 211 -5.06 -0.93 -4.76
N THR A 212 -6.22 -0.44 -5.19
CA THR A 212 -6.91 0.69 -4.57
C THR A 212 -8.11 0.15 -3.78
N PHE A 213 -8.17 0.51 -2.50
CA PHE A 213 -9.27 0.15 -1.61
C PHE A 213 -9.96 1.42 -1.14
N ARG A 214 -11.28 1.43 -1.19
CA ARG A 214 -12.10 2.48 -0.60
C ARG A 214 -12.50 2.09 0.81
N VAL A 215 -12.11 2.93 1.77
CA VAL A 215 -12.51 2.83 3.16
C VAL A 215 -13.72 3.72 3.38
N GLY A 216 -14.88 3.11 3.59
CA GLY A 216 -16.10 3.80 3.99
C GLY A 216 -16.39 3.59 5.47
N SER A 217 -17.07 4.54 6.11
CA SER A 217 -17.55 4.41 7.48
C SER A 217 -19.08 4.39 7.52
N ILE A 218 -19.63 3.71 8.52
CA ILE A 218 -21.05 3.76 8.86
C ILE A 218 -21.40 5.13 9.44
N ASN A 219 -20.45 5.79 10.11
CA ASN A 219 -20.63 7.12 10.66
C ASN A 219 -20.61 8.17 9.53
N PRO A 220 -21.71 8.89 9.26
CA PRO A 220 -21.78 9.85 8.15
C PRO A 220 -20.88 11.08 8.35
N ALA A 221 -20.40 11.34 9.56
CA ALA A 221 -19.44 12.41 9.83
C ALA A 221 -18.04 12.08 9.29
N VAL A 222 -17.75 10.80 9.03
CA VAL A 222 -16.45 10.33 8.54
C VAL A 222 -16.50 10.23 7.02
N LYS A 223 -15.74 11.08 6.34
CA LYS A 223 -15.66 11.06 4.87
C LYS A 223 -14.92 9.82 4.39
N PRO A 224 -15.42 9.12 3.36
CA PRO A 224 -14.73 7.98 2.78
C PRO A 224 -13.40 8.41 2.13
N PHE A 225 -12.42 7.52 2.15
CA PHE A 225 -11.09 7.77 1.58
C PHE A 225 -10.50 6.50 0.95
N ASP A 226 -9.65 6.69 -0.05
CA ASP A 226 -9.02 5.56 -0.75
C ASP A 226 -7.60 5.31 -0.22
N ILE A 227 -7.24 4.06 0.03
CA ILE A 227 -5.88 3.61 0.33
C ILE A 227 -5.33 2.84 -0.88
N ARG A 228 -4.03 2.98 -1.14
CA ARG A 228 -3.34 2.31 -2.25
C ARG A 228 -2.15 1.56 -1.69
N LEU A 229 -1.99 0.30 -2.07
CA LEU A 229 -0.87 -0.55 -1.67
C LEU A 229 -0.46 -1.49 -2.80
N ASN A 230 0.76 -2.02 -2.70
CA ASN A 230 1.21 -3.06 -3.60
C ASN A 230 0.46 -4.38 -3.28
N SER A 231 0.16 -5.19 -4.30
CA SER A 231 -0.49 -6.50 -4.12
C SER A 231 0.32 -7.44 -3.22
N THR A 232 1.65 -7.28 -3.16
CA THR A 232 2.53 -8.04 -2.26
C THR A 232 2.27 -7.76 -0.78
N GLU A 233 1.78 -6.56 -0.42
CA GLU A 233 1.47 -6.14 0.95
C GLU A 233 0.03 -6.49 1.36
N TYR A 234 -0.78 -6.97 0.41
CA TYR A 234 -2.19 -7.31 0.65
C TYR A 234 -2.39 -8.39 1.71
N PRO A 235 -1.60 -9.48 1.78
CA PRO A 235 -1.77 -10.50 2.82
C PRO A 235 -1.60 -9.94 4.23
N GLU A 236 -0.59 -9.09 4.46
CA GLU A 236 -0.34 -8.44 5.75
C GLU A 236 -1.46 -7.46 6.13
N LEU A 237 -1.92 -6.67 5.15
CA LEU A 237 -3.07 -5.80 5.36
C LEU A 237 -4.33 -6.60 5.73
N ARG A 238 -4.57 -7.72 5.04
CA ARG A 238 -5.71 -8.60 5.28
C ARG A 238 -5.63 -9.25 6.66
N GLU A 239 -4.45 -9.59 7.13
CA GLU A 239 -4.24 -10.14 8.48
C GLU A 239 -4.56 -9.11 9.57
N LYS A 240 -4.22 -7.82 9.35
CA LYS A 240 -4.48 -6.74 10.31
C LYS A 240 -5.87 -6.13 10.24
N LEU A 241 -6.58 -6.28 9.13
CA LEU A 241 -7.97 -5.86 9.03
C LEU A 241 -8.90 -6.92 9.62
N HIS A 242 -9.57 -6.57 10.72
CA HIS A 242 -10.63 -7.38 11.31
C HIS A 242 -11.95 -7.32 10.51
N VAL A 243 -12.04 -6.39 9.56
CA VAL A 243 -13.22 -6.13 8.74
C VAL A 243 -13.16 -6.93 7.44
N PRO A 244 -14.27 -7.54 6.99
CA PRO A 244 -14.29 -8.22 5.69
C PRO A 244 -14.06 -7.23 4.55
N ILE A 245 -13.07 -7.53 3.71
CA ILE A 245 -12.80 -6.77 2.48
C ILE A 245 -13.79 -7.23 1.40
N ARG A 246 -14.62 -6.30 0.91
CA ARG A 246 -15.57 -6.55 -0.17
C ARG A 246 -14.89 -6.31 -1.51
N ASN A 247 -15.16 -7.15 -2.49
CA ASN A 247 -14.69 -6.90 -3.85
C ASN A 247 -15.76 -6.17 -4.65
N SER A 248 -15.39 -5.10 -5.36
CA SER A 248 -16.29 -4.50 -6.35
C SER A 248 -16.46 -5.46 -7.53
N ALA A 249 -17.65 -5.50 -8.13
CA ALA A 249 -18.03 -6.49 -9.14
C ALA A 249 -17.09 -6.57 -10.36
N ASN A 250 -16.27 -5.55 -10.60
CA ASN A 250 -15.38 -5.42 -11.76
C ASN A 250 -13.89 -5.36 -11.39
N VAL A 251 -13.51 -5.64 -10.14
CA VAL A 251 -12.12 -5.60 -9.71
C VAL A 251 -11.61 -7.01 -9.51
N VAL A 252 -10.82 -7.50 -10.46
CA VAL A 252 -10.05 -8.72 -10.24
C VAL A 252 -8.86 -8.31 -9.38
N ILE A 253 -8.96 -8.51 -8.06
CA ILE A 253 -7.76 -8.57 -7.22
C ILE A 253 -6.94 -9.68 -7.85
N GLY A 254 -5.79 -9.33 -8.40
CA GLY A 254 -4.89 -10.34 -8.95
C GLY A 254 -4.41 -11.18 -7.78
N HIS A 255 -5.13 -12.26 -7.47
CA HIS A 255 -4.44 -13.47 -7.05
C HIS A 255 -3.32 -13.64 -8.06
N THR A 256 -2.09 -13.83 -7.58
CA THR A 256 -1.01 -14.21 -8.51
C THR A 256 -1.55 -15.39 -9.34
N ILE A 257 -1.24 -15.45 -10.64
CA ILE A 257 -1.70 -16.58 -11.48
C ILE A 257 -1.37 -17.92 -10.79
N SER A 258 -0.28 -17.95 -10.02
CA SER A 258 0.08 -19.05 -9.13
C SER A 258 -0.94 -19.36 -8.02
N GLU A 259 -1.50 -18.37 -7.32
CA GLU A 259 -2.55 -18.59 -6.31
C GLU A 259 -3.87 -19.09 -6.91
N LEU A 260 -4.34 -18.45 -7.99
CA LEU A 260 -5.55 -18.90 -8.70
C LEU A 260 -5.37 -20.31 -9.26
N PHE A 261 -4.17 -20.58 -9.78
CA PHE A 261 -3.80 -21.92 -10.20
C PHE A 261 -3.83 -22.89 -9.02
N LEU A 262 -3.26 -22.57 -7.85
CA LEU A 262 -3.25 -23.48 -6.71
C LEU A 262 -4.66 -23.81 -6.19
N GLU A 263 -5.57 -22.84 -6.19
CA GLU A 263 -6.97 -23.05 -5.84
C GLU A 263 -7.66 -23.98 -6.85
N THR A 264 -7.53 -23.67 -8.14
CA THR A 264 -8.11 -24.48 -9.22
C THR A 264 -7.50 -25.89 -9.25
N PHE A 265 -6.18 -25.97 -9.08
CA PHE A 265 -5.41 -27.21 -9.02
C PHE A 265 -5.91 -28.10 -7.89
N ARG A 266 -6.12 -27.55 -6.70
CA ARG A 266 -6.70 -28.28 -5.57
C ARG A 266 -8.10 -28.80 -5.90
N ALA A 267 -8.97 -27.95 -6.42
CA ALA A 267 -10.34 -28.34 -6.78
C ALA A 267 -10.36 -29.47 -7.82
N GLN A 268 -9.44 -29.45 -8.79
CA GLN A 268 -9.31 -30.52 -9.78
C GLN A 268 -8.76 -31.82 -9.17
N VAL A 269 -7.74 -31.75 -8.32
CA VAL A 269 -7.18 -32.94 -7.67
C VAL A 269 -8.16 -33.59 -6.69
N ASP A 270 -9.02 -32.80 -6.04
CA ASP A 270 -10.06 -33.33 -5.14
C ASP A 270 -11.12 -34.18 -5.87
N LEU A 271 -11.22 -34.06 -7.20
CA LEU A 271 -12.07 -34.91 -8.05
C LEU A 271 -11.41 -36.24 -8.44
N ASN A 272 -10.10 -36.36 -8.29
CA ASN A 272 -9.38 -37.57 -8.65
C ASN A 272 -9.63 -38.70 -7.64
N GLN A 273 -9.45 -39.94 -8.08
CA GLN A 273 -9.56 -41.11 -7.20
C GLN A 273 -8.53 -41.02 -6.05
N PRO A 274 -8.95 -41.14 -4.77
CA PRO A 274 -8.02 -41.15 -3.65
C PRO A 274 -7.11 -42.38 -3.66
N TYR A 275 -5.90 -42.21 -3.13
CA TYR A 275 -4.96 -43.31 -2.91
C TYR A 275 -5.12 -43.83 -1.48
N ILE A 276 -5.49 -45.10 -1.34
CA ILE A 276 -5.60 -45.78 -0.04
C ILE A 276 -4.21 -46.21 0.39
N LEU A 277 -3.78 -45.74 1.56
CA LEU A 277 -2.47 -46.11 2.10
C LEU A 277 -2.43 -47.59 2.50
N PRO A 278 -1.43 -48.38 2.05
CA PRO A 278 -1.27 -49.76 2.51
C PRO A 278 -1.06 -49.85 4.02
N SER A 279 -1.65 -50.87 4.66
CA SER A 279 -1.53 -51.10 6.09
C SER A 279 -0.07 -51.25 6.52
N GLY A 280 0.37 -50.45 7.51
CA GLY A 280 1.72 -50.48 8.05
C GLY A 280 2.71 -49.49 7.42
N GLN A 281 2.30 -48.68 6.43
CA GLN A 281 3.11 -47.60 5.91
C GLN A 281 2.87 -46.30 6.71
N GLU A 282 3.93 -45.71 7.27
CA GLU A 282 3.84 -44.42 7.96
C GLU A 282 3.92 -43.25 6.96
N ILE A 283 3.23 -42.15 7.28
CA ILE A 283 3.27 -40.91 6.50
C ILE A 283 4.32 -39.98 7.11
N GLU A 284 5.36 -39.69 6.35
CA GLU A 284 6.40 -38.73 6.73
C GLU A 284 5.93 -37.27 6.50
N PRO A 285 6.55 -36.29 7.19
CA PRO A 285 6.37 -34.88 6.87
C PRO A 285 6.68 -34.57 5.40
N CYS A 286 5.91 -33.66 4.80
CA CYS A 286 6.13 -33.22 3.43
C CYS A 286 7.55 -32.65 3.25
N ILE A 287 8.33 -33.21 2.32
CA ILE A 287 9.72 -32.80 2.10
C ILE A 287 9.89 -31.36 1.60
N GLY A 288 8.83 -30.77 1.02
CA GLY A 288 8.83 -29.39 0.55
C GLY A 288 8.72 -28.33 1.66
N CYS A 289 7.76 -28.47 2.58
CA CYS A 289 7.52 -27.47 3.64
C CYS A 289 7.97 -27.92 5.03
N MET A 290 8.07 -29.23 5.28
CA MET A 290 8.34 -29.83 6.59
C MET A 290 7.33 -29.45 7.70
N GLN A 291 6.18 -28.86 7.35
CA GLN A 291 5.17 -28.39 8.32
C GLN A 291 3.98 -29.34 8.48
N VAL A 292 3.61 -30.06 7.42
CA VAL A 292 2.41 -30.92 7.37
C VAL A 292 2.76 -32.31 6.85
N PRO A 293 1.99 -33.35 7.19
CA PRO A 293 2.20 -34.69 6.63
C PRO A 293 2.05 -34.70 5.11
N ALA A 294 2.80 -35.58 4.43
CA ALA A 294 2.64 -35.82 3.02
C ALA A 294 1.24 -36.41 2.73
N ASN A 295 0.44 -35.72 1.93
CA ASN A 295 -0.96 -36.11 1.67
C ASN A 295 -1.27 -36.31 0.18
N THR A 296 -0.23 -36.43 -0.66
CA THR A 296 -0.40 -36.70 -2.09
C THR A 296 0.47 -37.86 -2.58
N LYS A 297 -0.08 -38.64 -3.51
CA LYS A 297 0.62 -39.71 -4.22
C LYS A 297 0.40 -39.55 -5.72
N LEU A 298 1.48 -39.67 -6.49
CA LEU A 298 1.40 -39.77 -7.95
C LEU A 298 1.13 -41.22 -8.35
N VAL A 299 0.04 -41.44 -9.10
CA VAL A 299 -0.40 -42.71 -9.68
C VAL A 299 -0.86 -42.41 -11.11
N ARG A 300 -0.36 -43.15 -12.10
CA ARG A 300 -0.79 -42.92 -13.49
C ARG A 300 -2.25 -43.32 -13.65
N LEU A 301 -3.14 -42.34 -13.81
CA LEU A 301 -4.58 -42.52 -13.97
C LEU A 301 -5.09 -41.91 -15.27
N CYS A 302 -4.32 -41.03 -15.91
CA CYS A 302 -4.69 -40.52 -17.22
C CYS A 302 -4.69 -41.66 -18.26
N HIS A 303 -5.86 -42.02 -18.77
CA HIS A 303 -6.02 -42.92 -19.92
C HIS A 303 -6.50 -42.09 -21.11
N ILE A 304 -5.75 -42.12 -22.21
CA ILE A 304 -6.18 -41.51 -23.47
C ILE A 304 -6.50 -42.68 -24.40
N GLU A 305 -7.79 -42.94 -24.61
CA GLU A 305 -8.23 -43.84 -25.67
C GLU A 305 -7.95 -43.15 -27.02
N GLY A 306 -7.10 -43.75 -27.86
CA GLY A 306 -7.01 -43.40 -29.28
C GLY A 306 -5.92 -42.43 -29.74
N SER A 307 -4.74 -42.38 -29.11
CA SER A 307 -3.57 -41.73 -29.73
C SER A 307 -2.33 -42.63 -29.69
N ASP A 308 -1.89 -43.03 -30.89
CA ASP A 308 -0.62 -43.70 -31.14
C ASP A 308 0.57 -42.87 -30.57
N ASP A 309 1.45 -43.60 -29.89
CA ASP A 309 2.89 -43.36 -29.69
C ASP A 309 3.46 -42.17 -28.89
N ASP A 310 2.66 -41.38 -28.15
CA ASP A 310 3.21 -40.30 -27.29
C ASP A 310 2.57 -40.21 -25.89
N SER A 311 2.37 -41.36 -25.21
CA SER A 311 1.91 -41.36 -23.81
C SER A 311 3.02 -40.87 -22.86
N GLU A 312 3.18 -39.55 -22.75
CA GLU A 312 4.27 -38.91 -22.00
C GLU A 312 4.22 -39.09 -20.47
N CYS A 313 3.05 -39.35 -19.87
CA CYS A 313 2.95 -39.59 -18.43
C CYS A 313 3.47 -40.98 -18.06
N GLN A 314 4.35 -41.03 -17.06
CA GLN A 314 5.08 -42.23 -16.64
C GLN A 314 4.62 -42.69 -15.25
N GLN A 315 4.70 -44.00 -14.99
CA GLN A 315 4.39 -44.54 -13.68
C GLN A 315 5.40 -44.07 -12.63
N CYS A 316 4.90 -43.51 -11.53
CA CYS A 316 5.72 -43.00 -10.43
C CYS A 316 5.70 -43.93 -9.20
N PHE A 317 6.86 -44.48 -8.83
CA PHE A 317 7.01 -45.43 -7.73
C PHE A 317 7.32 -44.77 -6.36
N CYS A 318 7.26 -43.45 -6.27
CA CYS A 318 7.91 -42.66 -5.21
C CYS A 318 7.39 -42.68 -3.76
N ARG A 319 6.48 -43.51 -3.22
CA ARG A 319 5.82 -43.21 -1.90
C ARG A 319 5.18 -41.78 -1.82
N PRO A 320 4.28 -41.52 -0.85
CA PRO A 320 3.81 -40.16 -0.56
C PRO A 320 4.89 -39.36 0.16
N MET A 321 5.39 -38.28 -0.45
CA MET A 321 6.44 -37.43 0.14
C MET A 321 6.10 -35.92 0.13
N TRP A 322 5.00 -35.53 -0.54
CA TRP A 322 4.63 -34.14 -0.75
C TRP A 322 3.22 -33.87 -0.24
N CYS A 323 2.99 -32.67 0.30
CA CYS A 323 1.65 -32.17 0.50
C CYS A 323 1.12 -31.50 -0.78
N LEU A 324 -0.20 -31.44 -0.92
CA LEU A 324 -0.87 -30.93 -2.11
C LEU A 324 -0.43 -29.52 -2.49
N SER A 325 -0.30 -28.63 -1.50
CA SER A 325 0.15 -27.25 -1.74
C SER A 325 1.58 -27.17 -2.26
N CYS A 326 2.50 -27.99 -1.72
CA CYS A 326 3.89 -27.99 -2.19
C CYS A 326 4.02 -28.60 -3.58
N LEU A 327 3.27 -29.68 -3.85
CA LEU A 327 3.24 -30.30 -5.18
C LEU A 327 2.61 -29.37 -6.22
N GLY A 328 1.54 -28.65 -5.88
CA GLY A 328 0.92 -27.64 -6.75
C GLY A 328 1.85 -26.48 -7.06
N ARG A 329 2.62 -25.99 -6.07
CA ARG A 329 3.62 -24.93 -6.31
C ARG A 329 4.73 -25.41 -7.23
N TRP A 330 5.20 -26.65 -7.03
CA TRP A 330 6.15 -27.27 -7.95
C TRP A 330 5.58 -27.34 -9.37
N PHE A 331 4.35 -27.81 -9.50
CA PHE A 331 3.66 -27.90 -10.79
C PHE A 331 3.60 -26.55 -11.50
N ALA A 332 3.17 -25.49 -10.80
CA ALA A 332 3.12 -24.13 -11.31
C ALA A 332 4.51 -23.59 -11.73
N SER A 333 5.56 -23.90 -10.96
CA SER A 333 6.93 -23.44 -11.23
C SER A 333 7.53 -24.01 -12.52
N ARG A 334 6.96 -25.10 -13.05
CA ARG A 334 7.42 -25.76 -14.28
C ARG A 334 6.65 -25.33 -15.52
N GLN A 335 5.74 -24.38 -15.38
CA GLN A 335 4.91 -23.88 -16.47
C GLN A 335 5.53 -22.70 -17.20
N ASP A 336 5.12 -22.54 -18.45
CA ASP A 336 5.36 -21.32 -19.22
C ASP A 336 4.54 -20.17 -18.65
N GLN A 337 5.23 -19.19 -18.05
CA GLN A 337 4.61 -18.04 -17.41
C GLN A 337 3.91 -17.11 -18.42
N GLN A 338 4.18 -17.24 -19.72
CA GLN A 338 3.55 -16.45 -20.78
C GLN A 338 2.23 -17.05 -21.29
N ARG A 339 1.93 -18.31 -20.92
CA ARG A 339 0.75 -19.06 -21.41
C ARG A 339 -0.03 -19.76 -20.27
N PRO A 340 -0.62 -19.00 -19.33
CA PRO A 340 -1.35 -19.53 -18.17
C PRO A 340 -2.54 -20.43 -18.53
N GLU A 341 -3.17 -20.22 -19.68
CA GLU A 341 -4.29 -21.02 -20.19
C GLU A 341 -3.94 -22.49 -20.43
N THR A 342 -2.65 -22.82 -20.57
CA THR A 342 -2.17 -24.18 -20.84
C THR A 342 -1.73 -24.94 -19.57
N TRP A 343 -1.71 -24.28 -18.41
CA TRP A 343 -1.09 -24.85 -17.21
C TRP A 343 -1.76 -26.15 -16.76
N LEU A 344 -3.09 -26.21 -16.70
CA LEU A 344 -3.81 -27.41 -16.24
C LEU A 344 -3.69 -28.60 -17.20
N SER A 345 -3.49 -28.35 -18.49
CA SER A 345 -3.33 -29.39 -19.53
C SER A 345 -1.87 -29.84 -19.71
N SER A 346 -0.94 -29.19 -19.03
CA SER A 346 0.50 -29.50 -19.12
C SER A 346 0.90 -30.78 -18.36
N ARG A 347 2.15 -31.18 -18.56
CA ARG A 347 2.80 -32.28 -17.86
C ARG A 347 4.10 -31.79 -17.24
N VAL A 348 4.40 -32.23 -16.04
CA VAL A 348 5.62 -31.85 -15.31
C VAL A 348 6.34 -33.07 -14.75
N PRO A 349 7.66 -33.01 -14.56
CA PRO A 349 8.39 -34.10 -13.92
C PRO A 349 8.12 -34.15 -12.42
N CYS A 350 8.01 -35.36 -11.87
CA CYS A 350 8.00 -35.60 -10.43
C CYS A 350 9.22 -34.93 -9.78
N PRO A 351 9.06 -34.16 -8.68
CA PRO A 351 10.18 -33.51 -8.01
C PRO A 351 11.30 -34.47 -7.59
N THR A 352 10.95 -35.74 -7.35
CA THR A 352 11.87 -36.73 -6.78
C THR A 352 12.44 -37.68 -7.84
N CYS A 353 11.60 -38.42 -8.58
CA CYS A 353 12.10 -39.37 -9.59
C CYS A 353 12.04 -38.86 -11.04
N ARG A 354 11.56 -37.63 -11.28
CA ARG A 354 11.37 -37.02 -12.60
C ARG A 354 10.41 -37.72 -13.56
N ALA A 355 9.71 -38.77 -13.12
CA ALA A 355 8.61 -39.37 -13.90
C ALA A 355 7.60 -38.27 -14.26
N LYS A 356 7.35 -38.08 -15.56
CA LYS A 356 6.38 -37.08 -16.05
C LYS A 356 4.97 -37.46 -15.58
N PHE A 357 4.19 -36.49 -15.13
CA PHE A 357 2.80 -36.67 -14.70
C PHE A 357 1.95 -35.46 -15.06
N CYS A 358 0.63 -35.64 -15.15
CA CYS A 358 -0.34 -34.55 -15.29
C CYS A 358 -1.22 -34.43 -14.05
N ILE A 359 -2.12 -33.43 -14.02
CA ILE A 359 -2.99 -33.18 -12.87
C ILE A 359 -3.90 -34.36 -12.51
N LEU A 360 -4.28 -35.19 -13.50
CA LEU A 360 -5.13 -36.36 -13.31
C LEU A 360 -4.40 -37.52 -12.59
N ASP A 361 -3.07 -37.51 -12.61
CA ASP A 361 -2.24 -38.55 -11.98
C ASP A 361 -2.01 -38.30 -10.48
N ILE A 362 -2.61 -37.24 -9.92
CA ILE A 362 -2.40 -36.83 -8.53
C ILE A 362 -3.56 -37.32 -7.68
N CYS A 363 -3.25 -38.16 -6.69
CA CYS A 363 -4.22 -38.69 -5.74
C CYS A 363 -4.00 -38.09 -4.35
N ILE A 364 -5.08 -37.71 -3.68
CA ILE A 364 -5.05 -37.43 -2.23
C ILE A 364 -4.91 -38.75 -1.47
N VAL A 365 -3.99 -38.80 -0.50
CA VAL A 365 -3.82 -39.96 0.38
C VAL A 365 -4.92 -39.96 1.44
N ARG A 366 -5.58 -41.11 1.61
CA ARG A 366 -6.60 -41.35 2.64
C ARG A 366 -6.26 -42.53 3.52
#